data_AF-A0A945HJD6-F1
#
_entry.id   AF-A0A945HJD6-F1
#
_cell.length_a   1.000
_cell.length_b   1.000
_cell.length_c   1.000
_cell.angle_alpha   90.00
_cell.angle_beta   90.00
_cell.angle_gamma   90.00
#
_symmetry.space_group_name_H-M   'P 1'
#
loop_
_entity.id
_entity.type
_entity.pdbx_description
1 polymer ?
#
loop_
_entity_poly.entity_id
_entity_poly.type
_entity_poly.pdbx_seq_one_letter_code
_entity_poly.pdbx_strand_id
1 'polypeptide(L)'
;MAVIPKVGAVIHGIWAIPLVLIMRLIRPIILIRVGTFLSNRMGHYVADTAHHWILYNLNITYREVNLFWLEDYTCNAQWTKIVKRNLPVYSWVKYVDIWNKFIPKGDAHNLVYFGSRDTEGLLENSNVEMMQLLPTEEAKAKRWLRSKGWTDGEPFVCLIVRDSAYLNSVNSLNEYDFSYHSYRDSDIDTYVLAIEWLANQGVWVLRMGKKMRKQVYSQHKKIIDYAFDSQKSDLLDVWLFSNCSLCISSATGVDFLSDIFRRPMLLLNYLPINDLISWSNSLHYPKKLIWKNTQKMLNLSEYMRHGYSHTENYSSAGIGIVDLTEEEIINAVQEAWRDVLSNKTTRSDNCTYQQEKFWEIMRSMDLYKKNHDFIHPMSCMSSVFLELNKEFLQ
;
A
#
# COMPACT_ATOMS: atom_id res chain seq x y z
N MET A 1 8.58 14.05 -22.90
CA MET A 1 8.93 15.48 -22.95
C MET A 1 10.26 15.65 -22.25
N ALA A 2 11.30 16.14 -22.95
CA ALA A 2 12.61 16.36 -22.34
C ALA A 2 12.50 17.49 -21.31
N VAL A 3 12.63 17.14 -20.02
CA VAL A 3 12.67 18.12 -18.93
C VAL A 3 14.00 18.85 -19.04
N ILE A 4 13.95 20.16 -19.29
CA ILE A 4 15.14 21.01 -19.28
C ILE A 4 15.78 20.91 -17.90
N PRO A 5 17.07 20.53 -17.77
CA PRO A 5 17.73 20.45 -16.48
C PRO A 5 17.68 21.81 -15.77
N LYS A 6 17.23 21.85 -14.50
CA LYS A 6 17.29 23.06 -13.67
C LYS A 6 18.74 23.58 -13.62
N VAL A 7 18.93 24.90 -13.46
CA VAL A 7 20.26 25.57 -13.50
C VAL A 7 21.35 24.82 -12.72
N GLY A 8 21.05 24.30 -11.53
CA GLY A 8 22.00 23.50 -10.74
C GLY A 8 22.45 22.21 -11.44
N ALA A 9 21.56 21.51 -12.14
CA ALA A 9 21.89 20.28 -12.87
C ALA A 9 22.79 20.53 -14.10
N VAL A 10 22.79 21.75 -14.65
CA VAL A 10 23.66 22.14 -15.78
C VAL A 10 25.13 22.12 -15.36
N ILE A 11 25.45 22.67 -14.19
CA ILE A 11 26.83 22.68 -13.64
C ILE A 11 27.33 21.25 -13.44
N HIS A 12 26.48 20.37 -12.90
CA HIS A 12 26.83 18.97 -12.71
C HIS A 12 26.99 18.18 -14.02
N GLY A 13 26.57 18.75 -15.17
CA GLY A 13 26.79 18.15 -16.49
C GLY A 13 28.26 17.93 -16.83
N ILE A 14 29.17 18.79 -16.31
CA ILE A 14 30.61 18.72 -16.58
C ILE A 14 31.19 17.33 -16.25
N TRP A 15 30.70 16.70 -15.18
CA TRP A 15 31.15 15.36 -14.76
C TRP A 15 30.10 14.27 -14.99
N ALA A 16 28.80 14.59 -14.94
CA ALA A 16 27.75 13.60 -15.12
C ALA A 16 27.65 13.12 -16.57
N ILE A 17 27.85 14.00 -17.56
CA ILE A 17 27.80 13.63 -18.99
C ILE A 17 28.89 12.61 -19.33
N PRO A 18 30.19 12.84 -19.01
CA PRO A 18 31.22 11.81 -19.19
C PRO A 18 30.86 10.47 -18.56
N LEU A 19 30.30 10.47 -17.34
CA LEU A 19 29.91 9.25 -16.66
C LEU A 19 28.78 8.51 -17.37
N VAL A 20 27.75 9.22 -17.86
CA VAL A 20 26.67 8.63 -18.68
C VAL A 20 27.22 8.00 -19.96
N LEU A 21 28.20 8.64 -20.61
CA LEU A 21 28.84 8.08 -21.80
C LEU A 21 29.65 6.82 -21.46
N ILE A 22 30.36 6.81 -20.32
CA ILE A 22 31.07 5.62 -19.82
C ILE A 22 30.08 4.50 -19.53
N MET A 23 28.97 4.77 -18.83
CA MET A 23 27.92 3.77 -18.54
C MET A 23 27.44 3.07 -19.82
N ARG A 24 27.27 3.83 -20.91
CA ARG A 24 26.85 3.28 -22.21
C ARG A 24 27.93 2.46 -22.88
N LEU A 25 29.18 2.91 -22.80
CA LEU A 25 30.33 2.22 -23.39
C LEU A 25 30.58 0.86 -22.72
N ILE A 26 30.46 0.80 -21.39
CA ILE A 26 30.71 -0.43 -20.62
C ILE A 26 29.51 -1.37 -20.54
N ARG A 27 28.34 -0.96 -21.05
CA ARG A 27 27.10 -1.76 -21.07
C ARG A 27 27.28 -3.22 -21.49
N PRO A 28 28.08 -3.56 -22.52
CA PRO A 28 28.27 -4.97 -22.92
C PRO A 28 28.92 -5.84 -21.84
N ILE A 29 29.61 -5.23 -20.87
CA ILE A 29 30.30 -5.90 -19.77
C ILE A 29 29.43 -5.82 -18.49
N ILE A 30 28.96 -4.61 -18.16
CA ILE A 30 28.17 -4.32 -16.97
C ILE A 30 27.09 -3.30 -17.28
N LEU A 31 25.85 -3.63 -16.92
CA LEU A 31 24.70 -2.75 -17.06
C LEU A 31 24.52 -1.92 -15.77
N ILE A 32 24.79 -0.63 -15.85
CA ILE A 32 24.53 0.29 -14.74
C ILE A 32 23.17 0.95 -14.96
N ARG A 33 22.23 0.78 -14.04
CA ARG A 33 20.96 1.52 -14.07
C ARG A 33 20.94 2.57 -12.97
N VAL A 34 20.36 3.71 -13.28
CA VAL A 34 20.21 4.84 -12.37
C VAL A 34 18.74 5.25 -12.31
N GLY A 35 18.28 5.67 -11.13
CA GLY A 35 16.92 6.19 -10.99
C GLY A 35 16.54 6.53 -9.57
N THR A 36 15.25 6.78 -9.36
CA THR A 36 14.67 7.25 -8.11
C THR A 36 13.34 6.56 -7.83
N PHE A 37 12.86 6.75 -6.60
CA PHE A 37 11.56 6.29 -6.14
C PHE A 37 10.64 7.49 -5.92
N LEU A 38 9.32 7.29 -6.03
CA LEU A 38 8.33 8.31 -5.65
C LEU A 38 8.24 8.43 -4.11
N SER A 39 9.29 9.00 -3.51
CA SER A 39 9.53 9.00 -2.06
C SER A 39 8.67 9.95 -1.24
N ASN A 40 7.82 10.75 -1.89
CA ASN A 40 6.84 11.64 -1.27
C ASN A 40 5.46 10.99 -1.05
N ARG A 41 5.24 9.77 -1.56
CA ARG A 41 3.99 8.99 -1.40
C ARG A 41 4.32 7.61 -0.84
N MET A 42 3.81 7.32 0.37
CA MET A 42 4.20 6.12 1.12
C MET A 42 3.99 4.80 0.36
N GLY A 43 2.84 4.61 -0.30
CA GLY A 43 2.53 3.37 -1.01
C GLY A 43 3.54 3.05 -2.11
N HIS A 44 3.78 4.03 -3.00
CA HIS A 44 4.79 3.89 -4.05
C HIS A 44 6.20 3.73 -3.47
N TYR A 45 6.55 4.53 -2.46
CA TYR A 45 7.88 4.50 -1.87
C TYR A 45 8.19 3.14 -1.25
N VAL A 46 7.26 2.57 -0.49
CA VAL A 46 7.42 1.26 0.19
C VAL A 46 7.43 0.13 -0.85
N ALA A 47 6.44 0.08 -1.73
CA ALA A 47 6.34 -0.98 -2.74
C ALA A 47 7.57 -1.01 -3.66
N ASP A 48 7.94 0.13 -4.25
CA ASP A 48 9.02 0.15 -5.24
C ASP A 48 10.38 -0.17 -4.60
N THR A 49 10.64 0.30 -3.37
CA THR A 49 11.89 -0.02 -2.66
C THR A 49 11.95 -1.49 -2.25
N ALA A 50 10.82 -2.12 -1.89
CA ALA A 50 10.76 -3.54 -1.58
C ALA A 50 11.03 -4.42 -2.81
N HIS A 51 10.45 -4.10 -3.97
CA HIS A 51 10.73 -4.82 -5.22
C HIS A 51 12.21 -4.75 -5.59
N HIS A 52 12.79 -3.55 -5.54
CA HIS A 52 14.21 -3.38 -5.82
C HIS A 52 15.12 -4.05 -4.78
N TRP A 53 14.70 -4.14 -3.51
CA TRP A 53 15.39 -4.91 -2.49
C TRP A 53 15.37 -6.41 -2.80
N ILE A 54 14.22 -6.96 -3.17
CA ILE A 54 14.10 -8.37 -3.57
C ILE A 54 14.99 -8.65 -4.77
N LEU A 55 14.88 -7.84 -5.82
CA LEU A 55 15.72 -8.00 -7.01
C LEU A 55 17.20 -7.84 -6.70
N TYR A 56 17.59 -6.92 -5.80
CA TYR A 56 18.98 -6.77 -5.38
C TYR A 56 19.53 -8.03 -4.70
N ASN A 57 18.71 -8.74 -3.92
CA ASN A 57 19.10 -9.98 -3.24
C ASN A 57 18.97 -11.23 -4.13
N LEU A 58 18.04 -11.24 -5.09
CA LEU A 58 17.88 -12.33 -6.07
C LEU A 58 18.89 -12.22 -7.23
N ASN A 59 19.21 -11.00 -7.68
CA ASN A 59 20.17 -10.74 -8.75
C ASN A 59 21.60 -10.86 -8.23
N ILE A 60 22.02 -12.10 -7.95
CA ILE A 60 23.43 -12.50 -7.94
C ILE A 60 23.96 -12.54 -9.39
N THR A 61 23.63 -11.56 -10.23
CA THR A 61 24.23 -11.41 -11.56
C THR A 61 25.28 -10.32 -11.47
N TYR A 62 26.56 -10.70 -11.55
CA TYR A 62 27.73 -9.80 -11.50
C TYR A 62 27.78 -8.73 -12.61
N ARG A 63 26.73 -8.62 -13.44
CA ARG A 63 26.66 -7.76 -14.62
C ARG A 63 25.58 -6.69 -14.55
N GLU A 64 24.83 -6.55 -13.46
CA GLU A 64 23.92 -5.41 -13.26
C GLU A 64 24.23 -4.67 -11.96
N VAL A 65 24.27 -3.33 -12.03
CA VAL A 65 24.45 -2.45 -10.87
C VAL A 65 23.35 -1.39 -10.90
N ASN A 66 22.48 -1.42 -9.91
CA ASN A 66 21.41 -0.44 -9.75
C ASN A 66 21.83 0.61 -8.72
N LEU A 67 21.83 1.88 -9.11
CA LEU A 67 22.13 3.01 -8.25
C LEU A 67 20.92 3.91 -8.11
N PHE A 68 20.65 4.34 -6.89
CA PHE A 68 19.44 5.06 -6.55
C PHE A 68 19.76 6.46 -6.06
N TRP A 69 18.82 7.38 -6.24
CA TRP A 69 18.78 8.65 -5.51
C TRP A 69 17.38 8.86 -4.92
N LEU A 70 17.27 9.80 -3.98
CA LEU A 70 16.00 10.16 -3.34
C LEU A 70 15.81 11.68 -3.42
N GLU A 71 14.56 12.11 -3.43
CA GLU A 71 14.24 13.53 -3.30
C GLU A 71 14.66 14.07 -1.93
N ASP A 72 14.81 15.39 -1.85
CA ASP A 72 15.24 16.07 -0.62
C ASP A 72 14.18 15.93 0.48
N TYR A 73 12.90 15.83 0.10
CA TYR A 73 11.78 15.56 0.98
C TYR A 73 11.24 14.15 0.76
N THR A 74 11.09 13.38 1.84
CA THR A 74 10.46 12.05 1.84
C THR A 74 9.29 12.01 2.82
N CYS A 75 8.30 11.15 2.56
CA CYS A 75 7.09 11.10 3.38
C CYS A 75 7.28 10.48 4.78
N ASN A 76 8.34 9.71 4.97
CA ASN A 76 8.69 9.04 6.22
C ASN A 76 10.22 8.90 6.36
N ALA A 77 10.79 9.58 7.35
CA ALA A 77 12.22 9.63 7.59
C ALA A 77 12.79 8.30 8.11
N GLN A 78 12.01 7.49 8.83
CA GLN A 78 12.47 6.17 9.28
C GLN A 78 12.62 5.23 8.08
N TRP A 79 11.62 5.17 7.19
CA TRP A 79 11.69 4.35 5.98
C TRP A 79 12.88 4.78 5.11
N THR A 80 13.14 6.09 4.99
CA THR A 80 14.36 6.58 4.31
C THR A 80 15.66 6.08 4.93
N LYS A 81 15.77 5.98 6.26
CA LYS A 81 16.95 5.38 6.90
C LYS A 81 17.10 3.90 6.56
N ILE A 82 16.00 3.15 6.59
CA ILE A 82 15.98 1.72 6.24
C ILE A 82 16.39 1.53 4.78
N VAL A 83 15.83 2.29 3.85
CA VAL A 83 16.15 2.23 2.43
C VAL A 83 17.63 2.56 2.17
N LYS A 84 18.15 3.65 2.75
CA LYS A 84 19.57 4.05 2.59
C LYS A 84 20.55 3.06 3.23
N ARG A 85 20.13 2.30 4.24
CA ARG A 85 20.94 1.25 4.88
C ARG A 85 21.06 0.00 3.99
N ASN A 86 20.05 -0.28 3.17
CA ASN A 86 19.92 -1.55 2.45
C ASN A 86 20.13 -1.42 0.93
N LEU A 87 19.90 -0.26 0.34
CA LEU A 87 20.08 0.00 -1.09
C LEU A 87 21.17 1.04 -1.36
N PRO A 88 21.91 0.95 -2.48
CA PRO A 88 22.97 1.89 -2.86
C PRO A 88 22.40 3.24 -3.30
N VAL A 89 22.00 4.04 -2.32
CA VAL A 89 21.38 5.36 -2.51
C VAL A 89 22.40 6.47 -2.33
N TYR A 90 22.62 7.27 -3.38
CA TYR A 90 23.56 8.39 -3.35
C TYR A 90 22.96 9.66 -3.98
N SER A 91 23.15 10.81 -3.34
CA SER A 91 22.61 12.08 -3.82
C SER A 91 23.16 12.50 -5.18
N TRP A 92 24.44 12.20 -5.47
CA TRP A 92 25.07 12.54 -6.75
C TRP A 92 24.47 11.79 -7.95
N VAL A 93 23.89 10.61 -7.72
CA VAL A 93 23.26 9.79 -8.79
C VAL A 93 22.07 10.54 -9.42
N LYS A 94 21.44 11.48 -8.71
CA LYS A 94 20.41 12.38 -9.23
C LYS A 94 20.83 13.07 -10.53
N TYR A 95 22.04 13.59 -10.57
CA TYR A 95 22.52 14.32 -11.74
C TYR A 95 22.83 13.38 -12.90
N VAL A 96 23.35 12.19 -12.61
CA VAL A 96 23.58 11.15 -13.62
C VAL A 96 22.27 10.69 -14.25
N ASP A 97 21.24 10.47 -13.44
CA ASP A 97 19.90 10.09 -13.92
C ASP A 97 19.28 11.20 -14.78
N ILE A 98 19.34 12.47 -14.34
CA ILE A 98 18.87 13.62 -15.14
C ILE A 98 19.54 13.63 -16.51
N TRP A 99 20.87 13.51 -16.56
CA TRP A 99 21.62 13.51 -17.82
C TRP A 99 21.42 12.23 -18.65
N ASN A 100 21.22 11.07 -18.01
CA ASN A 100 20.89 9.83 -18.71
C ASN A 100 19.58 9.95 -19.48
N LYS A 101 18.56 10.58 -18.87
CA LYS A 101 17.26 10.85 -19.50
C LYS A 101 17.33 11.93 -20.58
N PHE A 102 18.25 12.88 -20.46
CA PHE A 102 18.41 13.96 -21.43
C PHE A 102 19.16 13.52 -22.70
N ILE A 103 20.20 12.70 -22.55
CA ILE A 103 21.02 12.25 -23.70
C ILE A 103 20.35 11.02 -24.35
N PRO A 104 20.20 10.95 -25.69
CA PRO A 104 19.55 9.83 -26.39
C PRO A 104 20.16 8.45 -26.07
N LYS A 105 19.38 7.37 -26.22
CA LYS A 105 19.80 5.96 -25.95
C LYS A 105 20.09 5.65 -24.46
N GLY A 106 19.43 6.37 -23.55
CA GLY A 106 19.53 6.15 -22.09
C GLY A 106 18.59 5.07 -21.53
N ASP A 107 17.60 4.59 -22.29
CA ASP A 107 16.49 3.78 -21.75
C ASP A 107 16.94 2.47 -21.08
N ALA A 108 17.97 1.83 -21.63
CA ALA A 108 18.55 0.62 -21.04
C ALA A 108 19.15 0.86 -19.64
N HIS A 109 19.49 2.11 -19.30
CA HIS A 109 20.07 2.53 -18.03
C HIS A 109 19.04 3.13 -17.06
N ASN A 110 17.75 3.12 -17.41
CA ASN A 110 16.68 3.45 -16.47
C ASN A 110 16.40 2.24 -15.56
N LEU A 111 15.93 2.51 -14.34
CA LEU A 111 15.41 1.46 -13.45
C LEU A 111 14.16 0.80 -14.05
N VAL A 112 13.95 -0.46 -13.68
CA VAL A 112 12.70 -1.18 -13.97
C VAL A 112 11.57 -0.53 -13.17
N TYR A 113 10.43 -0.32 -13.81
CA TYR A 113 9.25 0.28 -13.18
C TYR A 113 8.18 -0.78 -12.97
N PHE A 114 7.82 -1.03 -11.70
CA PHE A 114 6.85 -2.05 -11.30
C PHE A 114 5.42 -1.50 -11.16
N GLY A 115 5.20 -0.20 -11.36
CA GLY A 115 3.89 0.41 -11.12
C GLY A 115 3.42 0.33 -9.66
N SER A 116 4.34 0.04 -8.73
CA SER A 116 4.05 -0.20 -7.31
C SER A 116 3.05 -1.34 -7.08
N ARG A 117 3.08 -2.36 -7.94
CA ARG A 117 2.28 -3.59 -7.83
C ARG A 117 3.18 -4.80 -8.03
N ASP A 118 2.92 -5.84 -7.26
CA ASP A 118 3.65 -7.10 -7.39
C ASP A 118 2.88 -8.07 -8.30
N THR A 119 2.78 -7.73 -9.58
CA THR A 119 1.97 -8.51 -10.53
C THR A 119 2.49 -9.93 -10.74
N GLU A 120 3.77 -10.17 -10.47
CA GLU A 120 4.45 -11.47 -10.66
C GLU A 120 4.61 -12.26 -9.34
N GLY A 121 4.13 -11.71 -8.21
CA GLY A 121 4.25 -12.36 -6.91
C GLY A 121 5.69 -12.48 -6.41
N LEU A 122 6.58 -11.55 -6.76
CA LEU A 122 7.97 -11.48 -6.30
C LEU A 122 8.06 -11.46 -4.77
N LEU A 123 7.15 -10.75 -4.10
CA LEU A 123 7.09 -10.68 -2.64
C LEU A 123 6.86 -12.07 -2.05
N GLU A 124 5.86 -12.81 -2.55
CA GLU A 124 5.50 -14.12 -2.02
C GLU A 124 6.51 -15.20 -2.42
N ASN A 125 6.90 -15.21 -3.70
CA ASN A 125 7.75 -16.24 -4.28
C ASN A 125 9.24 -16.09 -3.91
N SER A 126 9.68 -14.92 -3.42
CA SER A 126 11.05 -14.75 -2.95
C SER A 126 11.21 -15.29 -1.52
N ASN A 127 12.32 -15.98 -1.25
CA ASN A 127 12.74 -16.30 0.12
C ASN A 127 13.61 -15.18 0.72
N VAL A 128 13.46 -13.95 0.22
CA VAL A 128 14.26 -12.81 0.66
C VAL A 128 13.64 -12.21 1.91
N GLU A 129 14.44 -12.12 2.98
CA GLU A 129 14.05 -11.38 4.18
C GLU A 129 13.93 -9.88 3.85
N MET A 130 12.81 -9.27 4.21
CA MET A 130 12.55 -7.85 3.93
C MET A 130 13.49 -6.95 4.75
N MET A 131 13.65 -5.69 4.34
CA MET A 131 14.53 -4.72 5.01
C MET A 131 14.18 -4.52 6.50
N GLN A 132 14.85 -5.25 7.40
CA GLN A 132 14.52 -5.27 8.82
C GLN A 132 14.88 -3.97 9.55
N LEU A 133 14.12 -3.66 10.60
CA LEU A 133 14.48 -2.64 11.58
C LEU A 133 15.64 -3.12 12.46
N LEU A 134 16.44 -2.19 12.98
CA LEU A 134 17.51 -2.52 13.92
C LEU A 134 16.93 -2.94 15.29
N PRO A 135 17.65 -3.77 16.07
CA PRO A 135 17.23 -4.12 17.43
C PRO A 135 16.98 -2.90 18.33
N THR A 136 17.73 -1.81 18.13
CA THR A 136 17.56 -0.56 18.88
C THR A 136 16.32 0.24 18.44
N GLU A 137 15.91 0.10 17.18
CA GLU A 137 14.68 0.69 16.63
C GLU A 137 13.46 -0.09 17.14
N GLU A 138 13.53 -1.43 17.10
CA GLU A 138 12.53 -2.33 17.67
C GLU A 138 12.35 -2.11 19.18
N ALA A 139 13.44 -2.03 19.95
CA ALA A 139 13.37 -1.80 21.38
C ALA A 139 12.71 -0.46 21.75
N LYS A 140 12.90 0.58 20.93
CA LYS A 140 12.23 1.89 21.11
C LYS A 140 10.72 1.78 20.84
N ALA A 141 10.34 1.11 19.76
CA ALA A 141 8.94 0.93 19.41
C ALA A 141 8.19 0.07 20.45
N LYS A 142 8.77 -1.06 20.86
CA LYS A 142 8.24 -1.89 21.95
C LYS A 142 8.13 -1.12 23.26
N ARG A 143 9.10 -0.28 23.62
CA ARG A 143 9.03 0.55 24.83
C ARG A 143 7.83 1.50 24.80
N TRP A 144 7.57 2.14 23.66
CA TRP A 144 6.39 2.99 23.51
C TRP A 144 5.11 2.17 23.70
N LEU A 145 4.98 1.02 23.04
CA LEU A 145 3.76 0.22 23.13
C LEU A 145 3.54 -0.34 24.55
N ARG A 146 4.62 -0.78 25.23
CA ARG A 146 4.60 -1.17 26.65
C ARG A 146 4.16 -0.03 27.56
N SER A 147 4.53 1.21 27.27
CA SER A 147 4.09 2.38 28.04
C SER A 147 2.57 2.61 27.97
N LYS A 148 1.89 2.01 26.99
CA LYS A 148 0.42 2.01 26.86
C LYS A 148 -0.26 0.86 27.60
N GLY A 149 0.52 -0.10 28.11
CA GLY A 149 0.04 -1.27 28.86
C GLY A 149 0.15 -2.61 28.11
N TRP A 150 0.66 -2.61 26.88
CA TRP A 150 0.88 -3.83 26.10
C TRP A 150 2.06 -4.66 26.64
N THR A 151 1.91 -5.99 26.60
CA THR A 151 2.96 -6.94 26.97
C THR A 151 3.49 -7.66 25.74
N ASP A 152 4.80 -7.95 25.73
CA ASP A 152 5.44 -8.65 24.62
C ASP A 152 4.73 -9.95 24.25
N GLY A 153 4.39 -10.08 22.97
CA GLY A 153 3.69 -11.25 22.42
C GLY A 153 2.18 -11.12 22.40
N GLU A 154 1.58 -10.12 23.06
CA GLU A 154 0.14 -9.86 22.88
C GLU A 154 -0.17 -9.45 21.43
N PRO A 155 -1.25 -9.97 20.82
CA PRO A 155 -1.62 -9.58 19.47
C PRO A 155 -2.07 -8.13 19.43
N PHE A 156 -1.73 -7.46 18.32
CA PHE A 156 -2.25 -6.13 18.04
C PHE A 156 -2.59 -5.96 16.57
N VAL A 157 -3.57 -5.12 16.30
CA VAL A 157 -4.10 -4.81 14.97
C VAL A 157 -3.86 -3.34 14.67
N CYS A 158 -3.42 -3.05 13.44
CA CYS A 158 -3.40 -1.69 12.92
C CYS A 158 -4.68 -1.43 12.15
N LEU A 159 -5.40 -0.37 12.49
CA LEU A 159 -6.55 0.12 11.75
C LEU A 159 -6.22 1.46 11.09
N ILE A 160 -6.32 1.56 9.76
CA ILE A 160 -6.21 2.82 9.03
C ILE A 160 -7.46 3.05 8.17
N VAL A 161 -8.23 4.08 8.52
CA VAL A 161 -9.42 4.50 7.78
C VAL A 161 -9.12 5.85 7.16
N ARG A 162 -9.15 5.93 5.83
CA ARG A 162 -8.81 7.13 5.09
C ARG A 162 -9.82 8.25 5.34
N ASP A 163 -9.32 9.45 5.60
CA ASP A 163 -10.06 10.70 5.54
C ASP A 163 -9.27 11.77 4.77
N SER A 164 -9.91 12.92 4.54
CA SER A 164 -9.35 14.03 3.77
C SER A 164 -8.26 14.83 4.50
N ALA A 165 -8.09 14.66 5.83
CA ALA A 165 -7.24 15.55 6.63
C ALA A 165 -5.77 15.49 6.22
N TYR A 166 -5.26 14.30 5.88
CA TYR A 166 -3.88 14.16 5.44
C TYR A 166 -3.59 14.97 4.17
N LEU A 167 -4.36 14.75 3.09
CA LEU A 167 -4.13 15.41 1.81
C LEU A 167 -4.33 16.93 1.90
N ASN A 168 -5.36 17.38 2.63
CA ASN A 168 -5.58 18.81 2.87
C ASN A 168 -4.39 19.46 3.58
N SER A 169 -3.73 18.73 4.48
CA SER A 169 -2.60 19.26 5.23
C SER A 169 -1.29 19.36 4.43
N VAL A 170 -1.07 18.43 3.49
CA VAL A 170 0.10 18.42 2.60
C VAL A 170 -0.04 19.51 1.52
N ASN A 171 -1.26 19.94 1.24
CA ASN A 171 -1.60 20.95 0.25
C ASN A 171 -1.48 22.41 0.72
N SER A 172 -1.11 22.65 1.98
CA SER A 172 -1.06 24.01 2.57
C SER A 172 -0.09 25.00 1.87
N LEU A 173 0.60 24.57 0.80
CA LEU A 173 1.55 25.37 0.03
C LEU A 173 1.17 25.61 -1.44
N ASN A 174 0.21 24.89 -2.04
CA ASN A 174 0.02 24.90 -3.52
C ASN A 174 -1.46 24.97 -4.01
N GLU A 175 -2.46 25.21 -3.15
CA GLU A 175 -3.89 25.38 -3.53
C GLU A 175 -4.50 24.25 -4.38
N TYR A 176 -3.94 23.04 -4.37
CA TYR A 176 -4.39 21.93 -5.20
C TYR A 176 -5.54 21.14 -4.55
N ASP A 177 -6.77 21.27 -5.04
CA ASP A 177 -7.92 20.57 -4.47
C ASP A 177 -7.83 19.04 -4.65
N PHE A 178 -7.84 18.31 -3.54
CA PHE A 178 -7.82 16.84 -3.51
C PHE A 178 -9.23 16.22 -3.35
N SER A 179 -10.30 17.04 -3.38
CA SER A 179 -11.69 16.59 -3.24
C SER A 179 -12.10 15.55 -4.27
N TYR A 180 -11.47 15.55 -5.46
CA TYR A 180 -11.70 14.52 -6.48
C TYR A 180 -11.44 13.09 -5.96
N HIS A 181 -10.65 12.90 -4.90
CA HIS A 181 -10.42 11.60 -4.26
C HIS A 181 -11.35 11.27 -3.07
N SER A 182 -12.34 12.11 -2.73
CA SER A 182 -13.18 11.93 -1.53
C SER A 182 -14.04 10.66 -1.57
N TYR A 183 -14.30 10.08 -2.75
CA TYR A 183 -14.97 8.78 -2.91
C TYR A 183 -14.31 7.62 -2.14
N ARG A 184 -13.05 7.79 -1.71
CA ARG A 184 -12.28 6.80 -0.94
C ARG A 184 -12.36 7.00 0.56
N ASP A 185 -12.84 8.16 1.01
CA ASP A 185 -12.89 8.47 2.43
C ASP A 185 -14.01 7.65 3.09
N SER A 186 -13.85 7.36 4.38
CA SER A 186 -14.78 6.58 5.17
C SER A 186 -14.90 7.18 6.57
N ASP A 187 -16.06 7.02 7.21
CA ASP A 187 -16.23 7.45 8.59
C ASP A 187 -15.56 6.45 9.56
N ILE A 188 -14.80 6.97 10.53
CA ILE A 188 -14.15 6.13 11.55
C ILE A 188 -15.15 5.61 12.58
N ASP A 189 -16.27 6.32 12.79
CA ASP A 189 -17.28 5.92 13.77
C ASP A 189 -17.90 4.56 13.43
N THR A 190 -18.05 4.24 12.13
CA THR A 190 -18.63 2.96 11.70
C THR A 190 -17.72 1.75 12.01
N TYR A 191 -16.49 1.98 12.45
CA TYR A 191 -15.55 0.94 12.84
C TYR A 191 -15.55 0.68 14.35
N VAL A 192 -16.18 1.52 15.17
CA VAL A 192 -16.12 1.44 16.65
C VAL A 192 -16.60 0.09 17.15
N LEU A 193 -17.73 -0.41 16.63
CA LEU A 193 -18.27 -1.72 16.99
C LEU A 193 -17.25 -2.85 16.75
N ALA A 194 -16.56 -2.82 15.61
CA ALA A 194 -15.59 -3.86 15.23
C ALA A 194 -14.29 -3.80 16.07
N ILE A 195 -13.78 -2.60 16.36
CA ILE A 195 -12.57 -2.45 17.17
C ILE A 195 -12.82 -2.77 18.64
N GLU A 196 -14.01 -2.45 19.18
CA GLU A 196 -14.38 -2.85 20.54
C GLU A 196 -14.57 -4.36 20.63
N TRP A 197 -15.15 -5.00 19.60
CA TRP A 197 -15.21 -6.45 19.54
C TRP A 197 -13.81 -7.09 19.60
N LEU A 198 -12.85 -6.64 18.77
CA LEU A 198 -11.46 -7.12 18.81
C LEU A 198 -10.83 -6.91 20.20
N ALA A 199 -11.06 -5.74 20.79
CA ALA A 199 -10.48 -5.39 22.07
C ALA A 199 -11.05 -6.26 23.21
N ASN A 200 -12.33 -6.62 23.14
CA ASN A 200 -12.97 -7.59 24.03
C ASN A 200 -12.43 -9.02 23.85
N GLN A 201 -11.85 -9.36 22.69
CA GLN A 201 -11.10 -10.61 22.49
C GLN A 201 -9.67 -10.56 23.06
N GLY A 202 -9.31 -9.47 23.75
CA GLY A 202 -7.97 -9.27 24.31
C GLY A 202 -6.94 -8.74 23.31
N VAL A 203 -7.36 -8.32 22.12
CA VAL A 203 -6.46 -7.80 21.08
C VAL A 203 -6.25 -6.30 21.26
N TRP A 204 -5.02 -5.81 21.10
CA TRP A 204 -4.78 -4.37 21.06
C TRP A 204 -5.18 -3.81 19.69
N VAL A 205 -5.87 -2.67 19.67
CA VAL A 205 -6.23 -1.99 18.42
C VAL A 205 -5.56 -0.63 18.39
N LEU A 206 -4.67 -0.43 17.43
CA LEU A 206 -4.04 0.86 17.19
C LEU A 206 -4.68 1.50 15.98
N ARG A 207 -5.43 2.57 16.22
CA ARG A 207 -5.97 3.39 15.15
C ARG A 207 -4.86 4.31 14.64
N MET A 208 -4.39 4.00 13.43
CA MET A 208 -3.23 4.59 12.78
C MET A 208 -3.60 5.87 12.03
N GLY A 209 -2.59 6.63 11.58
CA GLY A 209 -2.73 7.78 10.69
C GLY A 209 -1.83 8.95 11.07
N LYS A 210 -1.18 9.58 10.09
CA LYS A 210 -0.26 10.71 10.34
C LYS A 210 -1.00 11.99 10.75
N LYS A 211 -2.13 12.25 10.08
CA LYS A 211 -3.05 13.37 10.34
C LYS A 211 -4.45 12.93 9.98
N MET A 212 -5.37 13.11 10.92
CA MET A 212 -6.74 12.62 10.82
C MET A 212 -7.73 13.69 11.29
N ARG A 213 -8.95 13.66 10.74
CA ARG A 213 -9.99 14.67 11.00
C ARG A 213 -10.61 14.54 12.38
N LYS A 214 -10.85 13.30 12.81
CA LYS A 214 -11.63 12.99 14.03
C LYS A 214 -10.95 11.89 14.84
N GLN A 215 -11.00 12.04 16.17
CA GLN A 215 -10.61 11.02 17.14
C GLN A 215 -11.61 9.86 17.14
N VAL A 216 -11.14 8.64 17.35
CA VAL A 216 -12.02 7.50 17.59
C VAL A 216 -12.57 7.57 19.02
N TYR A 217 -13.88 7.37 19.17
CA TYR A 217 -14.53 7.41 20.47
C TYR A 217 -14.75 5.99 21.01
N SER A 218 -13.88 5.58 21.93
CA SER A 218 -14.05 4.37 22.74
C SER A 218 -13.37 4.53 24.09
N GLN A 219 -13.93 3.92 25.13
CA GLN A 219 -13.35 3.88 26.48
C GLN A 219 -12.55 2.59 26.75
N HIS A 220 -12.44 1.71 25.75
CA HIS A 220 -11.76 0.43 25.92
C HIS A 220 -10.23 0.61 26.03
N LYS A 221 -9.63 0.12 27.12
CA LYS A 221 -8.20 0.36 27.45
C LYS A 221 -7.20 -0.20 26.43
N LYS A 222 -7.60 -1.22 25.66
CA LYS A 222 -6.77 -1.82 24.59
C LYS A 222 -6.90 -1.09 23.23
N ILE A 223 -7.66 -0.01 23.16
CA ILE A 223 -7.80 0.81 21.95
C ILE A 223 -6.96 2.07 22.12
N ILE A 224 -6.02 2.28 21.21
CA ILE A 224 -5.12 3.43 21.20
C ILE A 224 -5.36 4.23 19.91
N ASP A 225 -5.80 5.48 20.05
CA ASP A 225 -5.85 6.42 18.92
C ASP A 225 -4.45 7.01 18.64
N TYR A 226 -3.59 6.18 18.05
CA TYR A 226 -2.20 6.54 17.75
C TYR A 226 -2.10 7.81 16.89
N ALA A 227 -3.05 8.05 15.99
CA ALA A 227 -3.05 9.24 15.15
C ALA A 227 -3.06 10.56 15.95
N PHE A 228 -3.69 10.56 17.12
CA PHE A 228 -3.75 11.70 18.04
C PHE A 228 -2.75 11.60 19.20
N ASP A 229 -1.92 10.57 19.25
CA ASP A 229 -0.85 10.46 20.23
C ASP A 229 0.24 11.50 19.97
N SER A 230 0.75 12.11 21.04
CA SER A 230 1.83 13.11 20.99
C SER A 230 3.20 12.49 20.72
N GLN A 231 3.36 11.20 20.99
CA GLN A 231 4.60 10.46 20.77
C GLN A 231 4.63 9.73 19.42
N LYS A 232 3.64 9.96 18.54
CA LYS A 232 3.67 9.42 17.17
C LYS A 232 4.98 9.79 16.47
N SER A 233 5.49 8.87 15.67
CA SER A 233 6.76 9.07 14.97
C SER A 233 6.84 8.20 13.73
N ASP A 234 7.64 8.63 12.76
CA ASP A 234 7.90 7.87 11.55
C ASP A 234 8.44 6.45 11.86
N LEU A 235 9.14 6.26 13.00
CA LEU A 235 9.56 4.95 13.48
C LEU A 235 8.39 4.06 13.89
N LEU A 236 7.46 4.60 14.68
CA LEU A 236 6.28 3.87 15.12
C LEU A 236 5.35 3.55 13.94
N ASP A 237 5.22 4.47 12.98
CA ASP A 237 4.48 4.22 11.73
C ASP A 237 5.00 2.96 11.04
N VAL A 238 6.32 2.87 10.82
CA VAL A 238 6.93 1.70 10.18
C VAL A 238 6.76 0.46 11.06
N TRP A 239 7.19 0.53 12.32
CA TRP A 239 7.25 -0.65 13.18
C TRP A 239 5.87 -1.28 13.44
N LEU A 240 4.83 -0.47 13.66
CA LEU A 240 3.49 -0.97 13.96
C LEU A 240 2.89 -1.74 12.77
N PHE A 241 2.93 -1.18 11.56
CA PHE A 241 2.47 -1.90 10.37
C PHE A 241 3.35 -3.11 10.04
N SER A 242 4.67 -3.02 10.27
CA SER A 242 5.58 -4.16 10.07
C SER A 242 5.40 -5.30 11.08
N ASN A 243 4.68 -5.11 12.20
CA ASN A 243 4.59 -6.09 13.29
C ASN A 243 3.16 -6.44 13.73
N CYS A 244 2.13 -5.87 13.12
CA CYS A 244 0.75 -6.17 13.48
C CYS A 244 0.34 -7.60 13.12
N SER A 245 -0.57 -8.17 13.92
CA SER A 245 -1.21 -9.47 13.65
C SER A 245 -2.22 -9.39 12.50
N LEU A 246 -2.81 -8.22 12.28
CA LEU A 246 -3.71 -7.92 11.16
C LEU A 246 -3.62 -6.43 10.83
N CYS A 247 -3.62 -6.10 9.55
CA CYS A 247 -3.75 -4.73 9.05
C CYS A 247 -5.14 -4.52 8.46
N ILE A 248 -6.00 -3.75 9.13
CA ILE A 248 -7.31 -3.35 8.64
C ILE A 248 -7.17 -1.99 7.98
N SER A 249 -7.51 -1.87 6.70
CA SER A 249 -7.25 -0.67 5.90
C SER A 249 -8.36 -0.37 4.92
N SER A 250 -8.65 0.90 4.66
CA SER A 250 -9.47 1.33 3.53
C SER A 250 -8.66 1.51 2.23
N ALA A 251 -7.67 0.62 2.00
CA ALA A 251 -6.67 0.67 0.92
C ALA A 251 -5.97 2.03 0.83
N THR A 252 -5.00 2.28 1.71
CA THR A 252 -4.23 3.53 1.78
C THR A 252 -2.85 3.35 1.15
N GLY A 253 -1.87 4.17 1.52
CA GLY A 253 -0.48 3.97 1.09
C GLY A 253 0.43 3.45 2.19
N VAL A 254 0.03 3.57 3.47
CA VAL A 254 0.89 3.16 4.59
C VAL A 254 0.73 1.68 4.93
N ASP A 255 -0.40 1.09 4.52
CA ASP A 255 -0.69 -0.34 4.61
C ASP A 255 0.21 -1.21 3.72
N PHE A 256 0.87 -0.64 2.70
CA PHE A 256 1.94 -1.31 1.96
C PHE A 256 3.12 -1.73 2.84
N LEU A 257 3.30 -1.14 4.02
CA LEU A 257 4.25 -1.68 5.01
C LEU A 257 3.81 -3.06 5.47
N SER A 258 2.54 -3.24 5.81
CA SER A 258 2.01 -4.56 6.18
C SER A 258 2.17 -5.56 5.03
N ASP A 259 1.92 -5.12 3.79
CA ASP A 259 2.10 -5.92 2.59
C ASP A 259 3.53 -6.49 2.48
N ILE A 260 4.54 -5.61 2.42
CA ILE A 260 5.93 -6.05 2.21
C ILE A 260 6.50 -6.85 3.38
N PHE A 261 5.96 -6.68 4.59
CA PHE A 261 6.31 -7.46 5.78
C PHE A 261 5.39 -8.69 5.94
N ARG A 262 4.61 -9.03 4.91
CA ARG A 262 3.73 -10.21 4.81
C ARG A 262 2.77 -10.34 6.00
N ARG A 263 2.24 -9.22 6.48
CA ARG A 263 1.19 -9.21 7.49
C ARG A 263 -0.16 -9.43 6.82
N PRO A 264 -1.06 -10.27 7.40
CA PRO A 264 -2.41 -10.41 6.89
C PRO A 264 -3.12 -9.05 6.78
N MET A 265 -3.89 -8.85 5.72
CA MET A 265 -4.57 -7.59 5.45
C MET A 265 -6.08 -7.80 5.28
N LEU A 266 -6.87 -6.89 5.85
CA LEU A 266 -8.28 -6.72 5.54
C LEU A 266 -8.45 -5.36 4.85
N LEU A 267 -8.67 -5.36 3.54
CA LEU A 267 -8.98 -4.16 2.78
C LEU A 267 -10.50 -3.97 2.73
N LEU A 268 -10.99 -2.95 3.41
CA LEU A 268 -12.40 -2.80 3.74
C LEU A 268 -12.93 -1.39 3.44
N ASN A 269 -14.14 -1.31 2.91
CA ASN A 269 -14.83 -0.04 2.61
C ASN A 269 -13.99 0.85 1.67
N TYR A 270 -13.30 0.21 0.72
CA TYR A 270 -12.39 0.88 -0.21
C TYR A 270 -12.94 0.92 -1.64
N LEU A 271 -12.40 1.83 -2.45
CA LEU A 271 -12.62 1.95 -3.88
C LEU A 271 -11.34 2.41 -4.60
N PRO A 272 -11.17 2.08 -5.88
CA PRO A 272 -11.98 1.13 -6.67
C PRO A 272 -11.55 -0.34 -6.46
N ILE A 273 -12.42 -1.30 -6.76
CA ILE A 273 -12.09 -2.74 -6.70
C ILE A 273 -11.00 -3.12 -7.72
N ASN A 274 -10.86 -2.37 -8.82
CA ASN A 274 -9.83 -2.56 -9.84
C ASN A 274 -8.40 -2.45 -9.29
N ASP A 275 -8.26 -1.84 -8.10
CA ASP A 275 -6.98 -1.68 -7.43
C ASP A 275 -6.71 -2.76 -6.38
N LEU A 276 -7.55 -3.80 -6.28
CA LEU A 276 -7.40 -4.85 -5.28
C LEU A 276 -5.98 -5.44 -5.26
N ILE A 277 -5.48 -5.74 -4.07
CA ILE A 277 -4.18 -6.36 -3.87
C ILE A 277 -4.35 -7.88 -4.07
N SER A 278 -3.98 -8.41 -5.23
CA SER A 278 -4.14 -9.85 -5.52
C SER A 278 -2.95 -10.69 -5.04
N TRP A 279 -1.80 -10.07 -4.83
CA TRP A 279 -0.51 -10.74 -4.64
C TRP A 279 -0.14 -11.01 -3.18
N SER A 280 -1.00 -10.64 -2.23
CA SER A 280 -0.72 -10.73 -0.79
C SER A 280 -1.82 -11.47 -0.05
N ASN A 281 -1.53 -11.91 1.18
CA ASN A 281 -2.54 -12.43 2.11
C ASN A 281 -3.54 -11.33 2.49
N SER A 282 -4.61 -11.22 1.70
CA SER A 282 -5.53 -10.09 1.74
C SER A 282 -6.99 -10.52 1.56
N LEU A 283 -7.83 -10.05 2.48
CA LEU A 283 -9.29 -10.18 2.42
C LEU A 283 -9.88 -8.85 1.96
N HIS A 284 -10.73 -8.88 0.94
CA HIS A 284 -11.31 -7.67 0.33
C HIS A 284 -12.81 -7.55 0.64
N TYR A 285 -13.27 -6.36 1.04
CA TYR A 285 -14.69 -6.00 1.12
C TYR A 285 -14.84 -4.54 0.68
N PRO A 286 -15.04 -4.27 -0.62
CA PRO A 286 -15.06 -2.91 -1.16
C PRO A 286 -16.38 -2.18 -0.80
N LYS A 287 -16.45 -0.87 -1.05
CA LYS A 287 -17.74 -0.14 -0.97
C LYS A 287 -18.76 -0.72 -1.96
N LYS A 288 -20.05 -0.44 -1.78
CA LYS A 288 -21.08 -0.84 -2.75
C LYS A 288 -21.25 0.26 -3.79
N LEU A 289 -21.37 -0.12 -5.07
CA LEU A 289 -21.76 0.78 -6.15
C LEU A 289 -23.20 0.47 -6.57
N ILE A 290 -24.02 1.50 -6.74
CA ILE A 290 -25.42 1.38 -7.13
C ILE A 290 -25.75 2.26 -8.34
N TRP A 291 -26.72 1.86 -9.15
CA TRP A 291 -27.33 2.73 -10.14
C TRP A 291 -28.24 3.75 -9.43
N LYS A 292 -27.98 5.06 -9.56
CA LYS A 292 -28.76 6.09 -8.85
C LYS A 292 -30.26 6.07 -9.19
N ASN A 293 -30.62 5.71 -10.42
CA ASN A 293 -32.01 5.70 -10.88
C ASN A 293 -32.83 4.51 -10.34
N THR A 294 -32.21 3.33 -10.17
CA THR A 294 -32.90 2.10 -9.75
C THR A 294 -32.57 1.69 -8.32
N GLN A 295 -31.53 2.28 -7.73
CA GLN A 295 -30.95 1.88 -6.44
C GLN A 295 -30.46 0.42 -6.41
N LYS A 296 -30.35 -0.24 -7.57
CA LYS A 296 -29.82 -1.59 -7.67
C LYS A 296 -28.30 -1.56 -7.62
N MET A 297 -27.72 -2.53 -6.91
CA MET A 297 -26.29 -2.75 -6.87
C MET A 297 -25.76 -3.18 -8.25
N LEU A 298 -24.59 -2.67 -8.62
CA LEU A 298 -23.89 -3.09 -9.84
C LEU A 298 -23.39 -4.52 -9.65
N ASN A 299 -23.52 -5.36 -10.69
CA ASN A 299 -22.79 -6.61 -10.74
C ASN A 299 -21.29 -6.35 -10.95
N LEU A 300 -20.43 -7.35 -10.74
CA LEU A 300 -18.97 -7.22 -10.78
C LEU A 300 -18.46 -6.66 -12.11
N SER A 301 -19.04 -7.09 -13.23
CA SER A 301 -18.69 -6.62 -14.58
C SER A 301 -19.01 -5.15 -14.78
N GLU A 302 -20.16 -4.68 -14.29
CA GLU A 302 -20.52 -3.26 -14.27
C GLU A 302 -19.61 -2.48 -13.31
N TYR A 303 -19.42 -3.00 -12.11
CA TYR A 303 -18.62 -2.38 -11.06
C TYR A 303 -17.21 -2.06 -11.57
N MET A 304 -16.55 -3.02 -12.21
CA MET A 304 -15.19 -2.82 -12.74
C MET A 304 -15.12 -1.83 -13.90
N ARG A 305 -16.17 -1.75 -14.75
CA ARG A 305 -16.27 -0.73 -15.81
C ARG A 305 -16.46 0.68 -15.24
N HIS A 306 -17.00 0.78 -14.02
CA HIS A 306 -17.18 2.01 -13.28
C HIS A 306 -16.13 2.23 -12.17
N GLY A 307 -14.94 1.64 -12.31
CA GLY A 307 -13.79 1.89 -11.45
C GLY A 307 -13.09 3.21 -11.77
N TYR A 308 -13.61 4.33 -11.29
CA TYR A 308 -13.05 5.66 -11.56
C TYR A 308 -12.04 6.12 -10.50
N SER A 309 -11.11 6.99 -10.91
CA SER A 309 -10.14 7.63 -10.00
C SER A 309 -10.57 9.01 -9.48
N HIS A 310 -11.77 9.46 -9.87
CA HIS A 310 -12.30 10.80 -9.58
C HIS A 310 -13.78 10.70 -9.15
N THR A 311 -14.15 11.43 -8.10
CA THR A 311 -15.48 11.40 -7.46
C THR A 311 -16.58 11.84 -8.44
N GLU A 312 -16.33 12.88 -9.21
CA GLU A 312 -17.26 13.45 -10.19
C GLU A 312 -17.61 12.48 -11.32
N ASN A 313 -16.72 11.55 -11.66
CA ASN A 313 -16.95 10.56 -12.70
C ASN A 313 -17.99 9.52 -12.28
N TYR A 314 -17.99 9.10 -11.02
CA TYR A 314 -19.05 8.24 -10.49
C TYR A 314 -20.42 8.94 -10.62
N SER A 315 -20.49 10.19 -10.18
CA SER A 315 -21.74 10.95 -10.24
C SER A 315 -22.22 11.17 -11.68
N SER A 316 -21.32 11.55 -12.58
CA SER A 316 -21.60 11.78 -14.01
C SER A 316 -22.04 10.51 -14.73
N ALA A 317 -21.56 9.35 -14.31
CA ALA A 317 -21.98 8.05 -14.84
C ALA A 317 -23.30 7.53 -14.24
N GLY A 318 -23.95 8.30 -13.36
CA GLY A 318 -25.19 7.87 -12.69
C GLY A 318 -24.95 6.82 -11.59
N ILE A 319 -23.72 6.73 -11.06
CA ILE A 319 -23.33 5.76 -10.04
C ILE A 319 -23.34 6.40 -8.65
N GLY A 320 -24.04 5.77 -7.71
CA GLY A 320 -24.01 6.07 -6.29
C GLY A 320 -22.97 5.19 -5.58
N ILE A 321 -22.33 5.76 -4.57
CA ILE A 321 -21.37 5.06 -3.71
C ILE A 321 -22.03 4.90 -2.34
N VAL A 322 -22.05 3.68 -1.82
CA VAL A 322 -22.65 3.34 -0.54
C VAL A 322 -21.58 2.71 0.34
N ASP A 323 -21.32 3.38 1.46
CA ASP A 323 -20.41 2.88 2.50
C ASP A 323 -20.94 1.62 3.16
N LEU A 324 -20.02 0.83 3.71
CA LEU A 324 -20.39 -0.33 4.51
C LEU A 324 -21.02 0.08 5.84
N THR A 325 -22.02 -0.70 6.27
CA THR A 325 -22.63 -0.52 7.60
C THR A 325 -21.71 -1.06 8.70
N GLU A 326 -21.94 -0.65 9.95
CA GLU A 326 -21.24 -1.19 11.12
C GLU A 326 -21.30 -2.72 11.19
N GLU A 327 -22.44 -3.31 10.83
CA GLU A 327 -22.65 -4.76 10.80
C GLU A 327 -21.81 -5.44 9.72
N GLU A 328 -21.74 -4.89 8.51
CA GLU A 328 -20.88 -5.41 7.45
C GLU A 328 -19.40 -5.33 7.85
N ILE A 329 -18.99 -4.23 8.49
CA ILE A 329 -17.62 -3.99 8.95
C ILE A 329 -17.24 -5.02 10.04
N ILE A 330 -18.05 -5.20 11.09
CA ILE A 330 -17.74 -6.17 12.14
C ILE A 330 -17.71 -7.61 11.61
N ASN A 331 -18.62 -7.99 10.71
CA ASN A 331 -18.63 -9.35 10.16
C ASN A 331 -17.35 -9.64 9.35
N ALA A 332 -16.88 -8.68 8.55
CA ALA A 332 -15.63 -8.79 7.82
C ALA A 332 -14.39 -8.84 8.74
N VAL A 333 -14.39 -8.04 9.81
CA VAL A 333 -13.32 -8.06 10.83
C VAL A 333 -13.28 -9.41 11.55
N GLN A 334 -14.45 -9.97 11.91
CA GLN A 334 -14.54 -11.29 12.51
C GLN A 334 -14.07 -12.40 11.56
N GLU A 335 -14.37 -12.29 10.26
CA GLU A 335 -13.86 -13.21 9.23
C GLU A 335 -12.33 -13.16 9.16
N ALA A 336 -11.75 -11.97 8.98
CA ALA A 336 -10.30 -11.79 8.92
C ALA A 336 -9.59 -12.21 10.21
N TRP A 337 -10.21 -11.98 11.37
CA TRP A 337 -9.60 -12.36 12.65
C TRP A 337 -9.61 -13.87 12.88
N ARG A 338 -10.70 -14.57 12.54
CA ARG A 338 -10.77 -16.04 12.60
C ARG A 338 -9.67 -16.68 11.76
N ASP A 339 -9.41 -16.09 10.61
CA ASP A 339 -8.33 -16.47 9.72
C ASP A 339 -6.95 -16.38 10.34
N VAL A 340 -6.64 -15.23 10.95
CA VAL A 340 -5.38 -15.00 11.67
C VAL A 340 -5.21 -16.05 12.77
N LEU A 341 -6.27 -16.34 13.55
CA LEU A 341 -6.23 -17.34 14.60
C LEU A 341 -6.00 -18.76 14.07
N SER A 342 -6.47 -19.06 12.85
CA SER A 342 -6.34 -20.39 12.25
C SER A 342 -4.94 -20.71 11.73
N ASN A 343 -4.08 -19.70 11.55
CA ASN A 343 -2.75 -19.83 10.93
C ASN A 343 -2.75 -20.61 9.59
N LYS A 344 -3.86 -20.54 8.84
CA LYS A 344 -3.97 -21.19 7.54
C LYS A 344 -3.04 -20.52 6.52
N THR A 345 -2.38 -21.34 5.71
CA THR A 345 -1.57 -20.90 4.55
C THR A 345 -2.36 -20.88 3.25
N THR A 346 -3.53 -21.53 3.25
CA THR A 346 -4.52 -21.46 2.18
C THR A 346 -5.92 -21.40 2.81
N ARG A 347 -6.83 -20.64 2.22
CA ARG A 347 -8.25 -20.76 2.56
C ARG A 347 -8.83 -21.89 1.70
N SER A 348 -8.67 -23.15 2.12
CA SER A 348 -9.37 -24.27 1.48
C SER A 348 -10.89 -24.04 1.40
N ASP A 349 -11.43 -23.36 2.41
CA ASP A 349 -12.84 -22.99 2.52
C ASP A 349 -13.24 -21.84 1.56
N ASN A 350 -12.28 -21.22 0.87
CA ASN A 350 -12.52 -20.25 -0.19
C ASN A 350 -12.65 -20.88 -1.59
N CYS A 351 -12.53 -22.20 -1.75
CA CYS A 351 -12.99 -22.86 -2.98
C CYS A 351 -14.51 -22.99 -2.98
N THR A 352 -15.22 -21.92 -2.62
CA THR A 352 -16.67 -21.85 -2.83
C THR A 352 -16.91 -21.50 -4.29
N TYR A 353 -18.04 -21.97 -4.82
CA TYR A 353 -18.51 -21.61 -6.15
C TYR A 353 -18.50 -20.09 -6.39
N GLN A 354 -18.81 -19.29 -5.35
CA GLN A 354 -18.84 -17.84 -5.42
C GLN A 354 -17.44 -17.24 -5.63
N GLN A 355 -16.42 -17.74 -4.95
CA GLN A 355 -15.04 -17.23 -5.10
C GLN A 355 -14.44 -17.62 -6.45
N GLU A 356 -14.71 -18.85 -6.92
CA GLU A 356 -14.28 -19.29 -8.24
C GLU A 356 -14.91 -18.42 -9.32
N LYS A 357 -16.23 -18.17 -9.21
CA LYS A 357 -16.96 -17.29 -10.11
C LYS A 357 -16.47 -15.84 -10.05
N PHE A 358 -16.14 -15.32 -8.85
CA PHE A 358 -15.52 -14.01 -8.69
C PHE A 358 -14.23 -13.91 -9.51
N TRP A 359 -13.30 -14.85 -9.31
CA TRP A 359 -12.02 -14.84 -10.03
C TRP A 359 -12.17 -15.13 -11.53
N GLU A 360 -13.15 -15.93 -11.94
CA GLU A 360 -13.49 -16.14 -13.35
C GLU A 360 -13.88 -14.82 -14.03
N ILE A 361 -14.82 -14.08 -13.43
CA ILE A 361 -15.25 -12.78 -13.96
C ILE A 361 -14.10 -11.78 -13.93
N MET A 362 -13.33 -11.70 -12.84
CA MET A 362 -12.13 -10.85 -12.76
C MET A 362 -11.17 -11.14 -13.92
N ARG A 363 -10.79 -12.41 -14.15
CA ARG A 363 -9.87 -12.84 -15.22
C ARG A 363 -10.38 -12.53 -16.63
N SER A 364 -11.68 -12.45 -16.82
CA SER A 364 -12.29 -12.14 -18.12
C SER A 364 -12.10 -10.67 -18.54
N MET A 365 -11.64 -9.81 -17.64
CA MET A 365 -11.67 -8.35 -17.85
C MET A 365 -10.30 -7.78 -18.19
N ASP A 366 -10.26 -6.79 -19.07
CA ASP A 366 -9.02 -6.28 -19.66
C ASP A 366 -8.05 -5.71 -18.61
N LEU A 367 -8.57 -5.02 -17.59
CA LEU A 367 -7.75 -4.44 -16.52
C LEU A 367 -7.11 -5.52 -15.63
N TYR A 368 -7.69 -6.72 -15.57
CA TYR A 368 -7.14 -7.79 -14.75
C TYR A 368 -5.82 -8.29 -15.30
N LYS A 369 -5.72 -8.55 -16.61
CA LYS A 369 -4.49 -9.02 -17.26
C LYS A 369 -3.30 -8.08 -17.05
N LYS A 370 -3.58 -6.80 -16.82
CA LYS A 370 -2.56 -5.78 -16.60
C LYS A 370 -2.07 -5.72 -15.14
N ASN A 371 -2.94 -6.06 -14.18
CA ASN A 371 -2.72 -5.72 -12.77
C ASN A 371 -2.67 -6.92 -11.80
N HIS A 372 -3.11 -8.11 -12.21
CA HIS A 372 -3.38 -9.25 -11.31
C HIS A 372 -2.94 -10.61 -11.89
N ASP A 373 -1.75 -10.69 -12.48
CA ASP A 373 -1.26 -11.94 -13.09
C ASP A 373 -1.04 -13.02 -12.01
N PHE A 374 -0.46 -12.65 -10.87
CA PHE A 374 -0.37 -13.48 -9.68
C PHE A 374 -1.54 -13.26 -8.70
N ILE A 375 -2.09 -14.38 -8.21
CA ILE A 375 -3.06 -14.42 -7.10
C ILE A 375 -2.47 -15.23 -5.95
N HIS A 376 -2.26 -14.59 -4.81
CA HIS A 376 -1.82 -15.24 -3.59
C HIS A 376 -2.91 -16.22 -3.08
N PRO A 377 -2.55 -17.41 -2.55
CA PRO A 377 -3.53 -18.42 -2.13
C PRO A 377 -4.52 -17.97 -1.03
N MET A 378 -4.15 -16.96 -0.25
CA MET A 378 -5.02 -16.32 0.75
C MET A 378 -5.73 -15.05 0.25
N SER A 379 -5.44 -14.57 -0.96
CA SER A 379 -6.11 -13.39 -1.53
C SER A 379 -7.52 -13.73 -2.00
N CYS A 380 -8.52 -13.02 -1.50
CA CYS A 380 -9.93 -13.31 -1.81
C CYS A 380 -10.88 -12.15 -1.50
N MET A 381 -12.08 -12.22 -2.10
CA MET A 381 -13.20 -11.40 -1.65
C MET A 381 -13.72 -11.93 -0.31
N SER A 382 -14.35 -11.12 0.53
CA SER A 382 -15.01 -11.59 1.75
C SER A 382 -16.12 -12.57 1.42
N SER A 383 -16.14 -13.72 2.09
CA SER A 383 -17.23 -14.68 1.93
C SER A 383 -18.54 -14.10 2.43
N VAL A 384 -18.50 -13.32 3.51
CA VAL A 384 -19.68 -12.55 4.01
C VAL A 384 -20.23 -11.64 2.91
N PHE A 385 -19.35 -10.90 2.21
CA PHE A 385 -19.79 -10.03 1.12
C PHE A 385 -20.47 -10.81 -0.02
N LEU A 386 -19.85 -11.91 -0.48
CA LEU A 386 -20.41 -12.70 -1.58
C LEU A 386 -21.73 -13.39 -1.21
N GLU A 387 -21.89 -13.79 0.05
CA GLU A 387 -23.13 -14.40 0.55
C GLU A 387 -24.28 -13.40 0.65
N LEU A 388 -24.00 -12.18 1.11
CA LEU A 388 -24.98 -11.10 1.23
C LEU A 388 -25.36 -10.50 -0.13
N ASN A 389 -24.47 -10.58 -1.13
CA ASN A 389 -24.64 -9.92 -2.42
C ASN A 389 -24.62 -10.92 -3.59
N LYS A 390 -25.53 -11.92 -3.58
CA LYS A 390 -25.57 -12.98 -4.62
C LYS A 390 -25.70 -12.46 -6.05
N GLU A 391 -26.39 -11.34 -6.24
CA GLU A 391 -26.54 -10.69 -7.55
C GLU A 391 -25.25 -10.04 -8.05
N PHE A 392 -24.26 -9.82 -7.17
CA PHE A 392 -22.98 -9.23 -7.54
C PHE A 392 -22.21 -10.07 -8.56
N LEU A 393 -22.37 -11.39 -8.52
CA LEU A 393 -21.69 -12.32 -9.42
C LEU A 393 -22.56 -12.73 -10.62
N GLN A 394 -23.71 -12.09 -10.86
CA GLN A 394 -24.60 -12.45 -11.97
C GLN A 394 -24.16 -11.88 -13.31
#